data_AF-A0A8B7TZ57-F1
#
_entry.id   AF-A0A8B7TZ57-F1
#
_cell.length_a   1.000
_cell.length_b   1.000
_cell.length_c   1.000
_cell.angle_alpha   90.00
_cell.angle_beta   90.00
_cell.angle_gamma   90.00
#
_symmetry.space_group_name_H-M   'P 1'
#
loop_
_entity.id
_entity.type
_entity.pdbx_description
1 polymer ?
#
loop_
_entity_poly.entity_id
_entity_poly.type
_entity_poly.pdbx_seq_one_letter_code
_entity_poly.pdbx_strand_id
1 'polypeptide(L)'
;MESMLNKLKSTVTKVTADVTSAVMGNPVTREFDVGRHIASGGNGLAWKIFNGTKKSTKQEVAVFVFDKKLIDKYQKFEKDQIIDSLKRGVQQLTRLRHPRLLTVQHPLEESR
;
A
#
# COMPACT_ATOMS: atom_id res chain seq x y z
N MET A 1 -21.09 25.18 -2.19
CA MET A 1 -19.69 24.68 -2.14
C MET A 1 -19.55 23.48 -1.20
N GLU A 2 -20.29 23.42 -0.09
CA GLU A 2 -20.26 22.30 0.89
C GLU A 2 -20.65 20.93 0.31
N SER A 3 -21.61 20.86 -0.63
CA SER A 3 -22.03 19.60 -1.26
C SER A 3 -20.89 18.89 -2.02
N MET A 4 -20.02 19.66 -2.69
CA MET A 4 -18.87 19.10 -3.42
C MET A 4 -17.79 18.60 -2.46
N LEU A 5 -17.58 19.29 -1.33
CA LEU A 5 -16.66 18.86 -0.26
C LEU A 5 -17.15 17.58 0.41
N ASN A 6 -18.45 17.46 0.66
CA ASN A 6 -19.04 16.25 1.24
C ASN A 6 -18.97 15.06 0.28
N LYS A 7 -19.15 15.30 -1.03
CA LYS A 7 -18.95 14.28 -2.07
C LYS A 7 -17.49 13.83 -2.12
N LEU A 8 -16.53 14.75 -2.08
CA LEU A 8 -15.10 14.44 -2.03
C LEU A 8 -14.73 13.60 -0.80
N LYS A 9 -15.19 14.01 0.40
CA LYS A 9 -14.99 13.28 1.65
C LYS A 9 -15.56 11.86 1.56
N SER A 10 -16.77 11.71 1.04
CA SER A 10 -17.42 10.40 0.91
C SER A 10 -16.70 9.47 -0.06
N THR A 11 -16.13 9.99 -1.16
CA THR A 11 -15.33 9.22 -2.10
C THR A 11 -14.01 8.78 -1.48
N VAL A 12 -13.36 9.65 -0.70
CA VAL A 12 -12.13 9.31 0.03
C VAL A 12 -12.40 8.19 1.03
N THR A 13 -13.51 8.23 1.78
CA THR A 13 -13.88 7.18 2.75
C THR A 13 -14.19 5.84 2.07
N LYS A 14 -14.88 5.85 0.92
CA LYS A 14 -15.21 4.63 0.17
C LYS A 14 -13.97 3.93 -0.39
N VAL A 15 -13.06 4.68 -1.00
CA VAL A 15 -11.80 4.12 -1.54
C VAL A 15 -10.93 3.56 -0.41
N THR A 16 -10.92 4.18 0.78
CA THR A 16 -10.21 3.62 1.93
C THR A 16 -10.83 2.30 2.41
N ALA A 17 -12.16 2.17 2.38
CA ALA A 17 -12.84 0.95 2.83
C ALA A 17 -12.59 -0.24 1.87
N ASP A 18 -12.59 0.00 0.56
CA ASP A 18 -12.34 -1.04 -0.45
C ASP A 18 -10.88 -1.53 -0.46
N VAL A 19 -9.92 -0.65 -0.18
CA VAL A 19 -8.51 -1.06 -0.02
C VAL A 19 -8.32 -1.82 1.31
N THR A 20 -9.02 -1.41 2.37
CA THR A 20 -8.95 -2.12 3.67
C THR A 20 -9.57 -3.51 3.58
N SER A 21 -10.65 -3.70 2.81
CA SER A 21 -11.27 -5.01 2.61
C SER A 21 -10.43 -5.95 1.73
N ALA A 22 -9.74 -5.43 0.71
CA ALA A 22 -8.79 -6.22 -0.11
C ALA A 22 -7.53 -6.64 0.67
N VAL A 23 -7.19 -5.90 1.73
CA VAL A 23 -6.09 -6.23 2.65
C VAL A 23 -6.55 -7.29 3.68
N MET A 24 -7.84 -7.32 4.03
CA MET A 24 -8.45 -8.27 4.96
C MET A 24 -8.46 -9.70 4.38
N GLY A 25 -7.45 -10.50 4.73
CA GLY A 25 -7.20 -11.84 4.16
C GLY A 25 -5.80 -12.02 3.59
N ASN A 26 -5.05 -10.93 3.39
CA ASN A 26 -3.63 -10.97 3.04
C ASN A 26 -2.81 -11.43 4.27
N PRO A 27 -1.78 -12.30 4.12
CA PRO A 27 -0.91 -12.73 5.23
C PRO A 27 -0.35 -11.60 6.09
N VAL A 28 -0.11 -10.41 5.52
CA VAL A 28 0.30 -9.20 6.26
C VAL A 28 -0.66 -8.88 7.40
N THR A 29 -1.97 -9.07 7.22
CA THR A 29 -2.96 -8.77 8.27
C THR A 29 -2.97 -9.76 9.43
N ARG A 30 -2.24 -10.88 9.32
CA ARG A 30 -2.04 -11.80 10.44
C ARG A 30 -1.13 -11.17 11.48
N GLU A 31 -0.03 -10.56 11.04
CA GLU A 31 1.02 -10.02 11.92
C GLU A 31 0.88 -8.51 12.20
N PHE A 32 0.21 -7.77 11.32
CA PHE A 32 0.10 -6.32 11.39
C PHE A 32 -1.37 -5.88 11.42
N ASP A 33 -1.67 -4.93 12.30
CA ASP A 33 -2.90 -4.16 12.29
C ASP A 33 -2.75 -3.01 11.29
N VAL A 34 -3.68 -2.88 10.35
CA VAL A 34 -3.68 -1.81 9.34
C VAL A 34 -4.70 -0.76 9.76
N GLY A 35 -4.22 0.46 10.00
CA GLY A 35 -5.01 1.61 10.41
C GLY A 35 -5.38 2.51 9.23
N ARG A 36 -5.48 3.81 9.49
CA ARG A 36 -5.89 4.81 8.49
C ARG A 36 -4.85 5.01 7.39
N HIS A 37 -5.32 5.37 6.20
CA HIS A 37 -4.47 5.90 5.14
C HIS A 37 -3.84 7.22 5.58
N ILE A 38 -2.52 7.36 5.37
CA ILE A 38 -1.74 8.53 5.80
C ILE A 38 -1.06 9.25 4.65
N ALA A 39 -0.71 8.55 3.57
CA ALA A 39 0.02 9.13 2.45
C ALA A 39 -0.06 8.27 1.19
N SER A 40 0.30 8.83 0.04
CA SER A 40 0.57 8.07 -1.18
C SER A 40 1.97 8.40 -1.70
N GLY A 41 2.62 7.47 -2.38
CA GLY A 41 4.00 7.65 -2.82
C GLY A 41 4.44 6.73 -3.97
N GLY A 42 5.72 6.82 -4.32
CA GLY A 42 6.30 6.15 -5.48
C GLY A 42 5.87 6.75 -6.81
N ASN A 43 6.27 6.10 -7.90
CA ASN A 43 5.95 6.57 -9.25
C ASN A 43 4.42 6.59 -9.45
N GLY A 44 3.90 7.69 -10.00
CA GLY A 44 2.47 7.89 -10.23
C GLY A 44 1.58 7.84 -8.98
N LEU A 45 2.16 8.00 -7.76
CA LEU A 45 1.45 7.84 -6.48
C LEU A 45 0.77 6.47 -6.34
N ALA A 46 1.37 5.46 -6.96
CA ALA A 46 0.84 4.10 -7.03
C ALA A 46 0.72 3.43 -5.65
N TRP A 47 1.66 3.72 -4.73
CA TRP A 47 1.60 3.18 -3.38
C TRP A 47 0.65 3.99 -2.52
N LYS A 48 -0.28 3.31 -1.87
CA LYS A 48 -1.06 3.82 -0.73
C LYS A 48 -0.37 3.39 0.55
N ILE A 49 -0.14 4.35 1.43
CA ILE A 49 0.60 4.15 2.68
C ILE A 49 -0.38 4.31 3.82
N PHE A 50 -0.49 3.25 4.61
CA PHE A 50 -1.34 3.19 5.78
C PHE A 50 -0.47 3.18 7.03
N ASN A 51 -0.98 3.81 8.09
CA ASN A 51 -0.45 3.56 9.42
C ASN A 51 -0.71 2.10 9.78
N GLY A 52 0.24 1.44 10.42
CA GLY A 52 0.03 0.11 10.97
C GLY A 52 0.81 -0.13 12.25
N THR A 53 0.48 -1.23 12.91
CA THR A 53 1.14 -1.65 14.14
C THR A 53 1.43 -3.13 14.08
N LYS A 54 2.66 -3.54 14.40
CA LYS A 54 3.00 -4.96 14.55
C LYS A 54 2.33 -5.49 15.81
N LYS A 55 1.52 -6.54 15.70
CA LYS A 55 0.68 -7.03 16.81
C LYS A 55 1.51 -7.51 18.01
N SER A 56 2.62 -8.19 17.75
CA SER A 56 3.46 -8.81 18.79
C SER A 56 4.30 -7.80 19.57
N THR A 57 4.91 -6.84 18.89
CA THR A 57 5.83 -5.88 19.51
C THR A 57 5.20 -4.53 19.78
N LYS A 58 3.99 -4.27 19.26
CA LYS A 58 3.33 -2.96 19.24
C LYS A 58 4.13 -1.86 18.54
N GLN A 59 5.12 -2.24 17.73
CA GLN A 59 5.92 -1.30 16.96
C GLN A 59 5.09 -0.66 15.85
N GLU A 60 5.19 0.66 15.72
CA GLU A 60 4.59 1.40 14.60
C GLU A 60 5.30 1.06 13.28
N VAL A 61 4.51 0.85 12.24
CA VAL A 61 4.98 0.52 10.90
C VAL A 61 4.18 1.29 9.84
N ALA A 62 4.75 1.42 8.66
CA ALA A 62 4.05 1.91 7.47
C ALA A 62 3.73 0.72 6.56
N VAL A 63 2.46 0.54 6.22
CA VAL A 63 2.00 -0.55 5.35
C VAL A 63 1.75 0.02 3.96
N PHE A 64 2.47 -0.50 2.97
CA PHE A 64 2.39 -0.07 1.58
C PHE A 64 1.49 -1.02 0.80
N VAL A 65 0.48 -0.48 0.14
CA VAL A 65 -0.51 -1.24 -0.65
C VAL A 65 -0.54 -0.68 -2.07
N PHE A 66 -0.48 -1.57 -3.06
CA PHE A 66 -0.68 -1.23 -4.46
C PHE A 66 -1.96 -1.90 -4.97
N ASP A 67 -2.92 -1.08 -5.40
CA ASP A 67 -4.15 -1.57 -6.02
C ASP A 67 -3.94 -1.72 -7.54
N LYS A 68 -3.95 -2.97 -8.01
CA LYS A 68 -3.79 -3.32 -9.43
C LYS A 68 -4.89 -2.71 -10.30
N LYS A 69 -6.07 -2.40 -9.74
CA LYS A 69 -7.15 -1.74 -10.49
C LYS A 69 -6.77 -0.34 -10.99
N LEU A 70 -5.82 0.34 -10.33
CA LEU A 70 -5.35 1.67 -10.73
C LEU A 70 -4.66 1.66 -12.10
N ILE A 71 -4.12 0.50 -12.49
CA ILE A 71 -3.43 0.32 -13.77
C ILE A 71 -4.30 -0.42 -14.79
N ASP A 72 -5.58 -0.67 -14.51
CA ASP A 72 -6.41 -1.47 -15.41
C ASP A 72 -6.67 -0.82 -16.77
N LYS A 73 -6.55 0.50 -16.83
CA LYS A 73 -6.67 1.34 -18.04
C LYS A 73 -5.51 1.17 -19.04
N TYR A 74 -4.37 0.63 -18.62
CA TYR A 74 -3.19 0.48 -19.47
C TYR A 74 -3.23 -0.82 -20.28
N GLN A 75 -2.45 -0.90 -21.35
CA GLN A 75 -2.31 -2.15 -22.10
C GLN A 75 -1.49 -3.17 -21.30
N LYS A 76 -1.66 -4.47 -21.61
CA LYS A 76 -0.97 -5.56 -20.90
C LYS A 76 0.54 -5.32 -20.76
N PHE A 77 1.19 -4.93 -21.85
CA PHE A 77 2.63 -4.65 -21.87
C PHE A 77 3.03 -3.56 -20.86
N GLU A 78 2.29 -2.46 -20.80
CA GLU A 78 2.53 -1.37 -19.86
C GLU A 78 2.23 -1.78 -18.41
N LYS A 79 1.14 -2.55 -18.18
CA LYS A 79 0.82 -3.08 -16.86
C LYS A 79 1.96 -3.92 -16.31
N ASP A 80 2.48 -4.83 -17.12
CA ASP A 80 3.59 -5.72 -16.75
C ASP A 80 4.84 -4.91 -16.42
N GLN A 81 5.18 -3.89 -17.23
CA GLN A 81 6.30 -2.98 -16.94
C GLN A 81 6.15 -2.22 -15.62
N ILE A 82 4.96 -1.70 -15.33
CA ILE A 82 4.69 -0.98 -14.08
C ILE A 82 4.84 -1.94 -12.89
N ILE A 83 4.23 -3.12 -12.96
CA ILE A 83 4.29 -4.13 -11.90
C ILE A 83 5.74 -4.56 -11.66
N ASP A 84 6.50 -4.85 -12.71
CA ASP A 84 7.90 -5.27 -12.60
C ASP A 84 8.78 -4.18 -11.99
N SER A 85 8.54 -2.91 -12.35
CA SER A 85 9.25 -1.79 -11.74
C SER A 85 8.97 -1.69 -10.25
N LEU A 86 7.71 -1.88 -9.82
CA LEU A 86 7.33 -1.85 -8.41
C LEU A 86 7.96 -3.02 -7.63
N LYS A 87 7.91 -4.24 -8.19
CA LYS A 87 8.52 -5.44 -7.59
C LYS A 87 10.03 -5.27 -7.40
N ARG A 88 10.74 -4.80 -8.42
CA ARG A 88 12.19 -4.56 -8.36
C ARG A 88 12.56 -3.58 -7.25
N GLY A 89 11.80 -2.50 -7.07
CA GLY A 89 12.03 -1.52 -6.00
C GLY A 89 11.96 -2.16 -4.61
N VAL A 90 10.91 -2.96 -4.34
CA VAL A 90 10.75 -3.63 -3.03
C VAL A 90 11.84 -4.67 -2.81
N GLN A 91 12.20 -5.45 -3.83
CA GLN A 91 13.27 -6.45 -3.75
C GLN A 91 14.66 -5.84 -3.48
N GLN A 92 14.92 -4.62 -3.93
CA GLN A 92 16.15 -3.91 -3.62
C GLN A 92 16.14 -3.41 -2.17
N LEU A 93 15.02 -2.85 -1.72
CA LEU A 93 14.86 -2.35 -0.35
C LEU A 93 15.05 -3.45 0.72
N THR A 94 14.59 -4.68 0.47
CA THR A 94 14.77 -5.81 1.41
C THR A 94 16.23 -6.23 1.59
N ARG A 95 17.11 -5.88 0.65
CA ARG A 95 18.55 -6.20 0.71
C ARG A 95 19.37 -5.17 1.48
N LEU A 96 18.84 -3.96 1.69
CA LEU A 96 19.54 -2.89 2.40
C LEU A 96 19.39 -3.07 3.92
N ARG A 97 20.51 -3.10 4.64
CA ARG A 97 20.53 -3.15 6.11
C ARG A 97 21.52 -2.13 6.65
N HIS A 98 21.01 -1.01 7.15
CA HIS A 98 21.82 0.05 7.72
C HIS A 98 21.02 0.78 8.82
N PRO A 99 21.62 1.18 9.96
CA PRO A 99 20.91 1.80 11.08
C PRO A 99 20.17 3.10 10.73
N ARG A 100 20.63 3.82 9.70
CA ARG A 100 20.01 5.06 9.20
C ARG A 100 19.05 4.84 8.01
N LEU A 101 18.75 3.60 7.66
CA LEU A 101 17.78 3.26 6.62
C LEU A 101 16.58 2.58 7.25
N LEU A 102 15.39 2.87 6.73
CA LEU A 102 14.19 2.16 7.11
C LEU A 102 14.30 0.69 6.70
N THR A 103 14.04 -0.20 7.64
CA THR A 103 14.10 -1.65 7.43
C THR A 103 12.74 -2.19 6.98
N VAL A 104 12.74 -3.04 5.97
CA VAL A 104 11.54 -3.76 5.55
C VAL A 104 11.23 -4.86 6.57
N GLN A 105 10.10 -4.75 7.26
CA GLN A 105 9.66 -5.73 8.29
C GLN A 105 9.02 -6.98 7.67
N HIS A 106 8.23 -6.80 6.62
CA HIS A 106 7.60 -7.88 5.86
C HIS A 106 7.86 -7.66 4.37
N PRO A 107 8.34 -8.66 3.61
CA PRO A 107 8.60 -8.53 2.19
C PRO A 107 7.30 -8.35 1.38
N LEU A 108 7.41 -8.19 0.07
CA LEU A 108 6.24 -8.05 -0.80
C LEU A 108 5.34 -9.29 -0.74
N GLU A 109 4.06 -9.11 -0.45
CA GLU A 109 3.02 -10.12 -0.60
C GLU A 109 2.11 -9.77 -1.78
N GLU A 110 1.88 -10.75 -2.65
CA GLU A 110 0.93 -10.62 -3.75
C GLU A 110 -0.34 -11.37 -3.41
N SER A 111 -1.46 -10.66 -3.31
CA SER A 111 -2.77 -11.29 -3.30
C SER A 111 -3.01 -12.03 -4.63
N ARG A 112 -3.55 -13.24 -4.55
CA ARG A 112 -3.96 -14.05 -5.71
C ARG A 112 -5.08 -13.38 -6.50
#